data_AF-A0A967GLR3-F1
#
_entry.id   AF-A0A967GLR3-F1
#
_cell.length_a   1.000
_cell.length_b   1.000
_cell.length_c   1.000
_cell.angle_alpha   90.00
_cell.angle_beta   90.00
_cell.angle_gamma   90.00
#
_symmetry.space_group_name_H-M   'P 1'
#
loop_
_entity.id
_entity.type
_entity.pdbx_description
1 polymer ?
#
loop_
_entity_poly.entity_id
_entity_poly.type
_entity_poly.pdbx_seq_one_letter_code
_entity_poly.pdbx_strand_id
1 'polypeptide(L)'
;VSKAKILVVVDRAVSYGGPGGPVASELRSALYSEPERPLVVNYIAGLASRDVAPFDFIAMVDKAEEAAGKGMGPEYEIYGVRE
;
A
#
# COMPACT_ATOMS: atom_id res chain seq x y z
N VAL A 1 -13.23 -5.13 7.03
CA VAL A 1 -11.81 -4.78 7.26
C VAL A 1 -11.31 -5.29 8.61
N SER A 2 -12.10 -5.21 9.69
CA SER A 2 -11.76 -5.61 11.08
C SER A 2 -11.29 -7.06 11.34
N LYS A 3 -11.07 -7.88 10.32
CA LYS A 3 -10.46 -9.23 10.43
C LYS A 3 -9.23 -9.41 9.54
N ALA A 4 -8.93 -8.43 8.70
CA ALA A 4 -7.74 -8.49 7.84
C ALA A 4 -6.52 -8.17 8.70
N LYS A 5 -5.44 -8.93 8.51
CA LYS A 5 -4.13 -8.63 9.13
C LYS A 5 -3.35 -7.61 8.33
N ILE A 6 -3.53 -7.61 7.01
CA ILE A 6 -2.84 -6.75 6.04
C ILE A 6 -3.88 -6.16 5.12
N LEU A 7 -3.75 -4.86 4.83
CA LEU A 7 -4.53 -4.13 3.86
C LEU A 7 -3.57 -3.53 2.83
N VAL A 8 -3.58 -4.08 1.63
CA VAL A 8 -2.81 -3.55 0.50
C VAL A 8 -3.65 -2.49 -0.20
N VAL A 9 -3.10 -1.27 -0.30
CA VAL A 9 -3.77 -0.12 -0.91
C VAL A 9 -2.97 0.32 -2.12
N VAL A 10 -3.61 0.31 -3.29
CA VAL A 10 -2.98 0.74 -4.54
C VAL A 10 -3.52 2.12 -4.91
N ASP A 11 -2.67 3.13 -4.85
CA ASP A 11 -2.99 4.50 -5.23
C ASP A 11 -2.48 4.81 -6.64
N ARG A 12 -3.32 5.43 -7.47
CA ARG A 12 -2.91 6.06 -8.73
C ARG A 12 -2.62 7.56 -8.55
N ALA A 13 -2.12 7.92 -7.37
CA ALA A 13 -1.79 9.28 -6.99
C ALA A 13 -0.71 9.25 -5.90
N VAL A 14 0.09 10.29 -5.84
CA VAL A 14 1.07 10.50 -4.78
C VAL A 14 0.75 11.78 -4.03
N SER A 15 0.73 11.72 -2.70
CA SER A 15 0.67 12.91 -1.86
C SER A 15 2.09 13.37 -1.57
N TYR A 16 2.58 14.34 -2.33
CA TYR A 16 3.97 14.82 -2.22
C TYR A 16 4.24 15.39 -0.81
N GLY A 17 5.33 14.93 -0.18
CA GLY A 17 5.66 15.28 1.22
C GLY A 17 4.84 14.54 2.28
N GLY A 18 3.94 13.63 1.89
CA GLY A 18 3.15 12.77 2.77
C GLY A 18 3.61 11.30 2.77
N PRO A 19 2.98 10.46 3.61
CA PRO A 19 3.36 9.05 3.80
C PRO A 19 2.80 8.12 2.71
N GLY A 20 2.88 8.53 1.44
CA GLY A 20 2.44 7.77 0.27
C GLY A 20 1.25 8.37 -0.46
N GLY A 21 0.31 7.53 -0.88
CA GLY A 21 -0.89 7.93 -1.60
C GLY A 21 -2.01 8.47 -0.68
N PRO A 22 -2.95 9.23 -1.26
CA PRO A 22 -4.04 9.85 -0.50
C PRO A 22 -4.97 8.81 0.14
N VAL A 23 -5.33 7.73 -0.58
CA VAL A 23 -6.26 6.71 -0.05
C VAL A 23 -5.63 5.95 1.11
N ALA A 24 -4.36 5.58 1.00
CA ALA A 24 -3.65 4.93 2.10
C ALA A 24 -3.58 5.83 3.35
N SER A 25 -3.36 7.12 3.16
CA SER A 25 -3.29 8.10 4.27
C SER A 25 -4.64 8.26 4.98
N GLU A 26 -5.74 8.34 4.22
CA GLU A 26 -7.09 8.39 4.80
C GLU A 26 -7.46 7.09 5.51
N LEU A 27 -7.13 5.93 4.95
CA LEU A 27 -7.41 4.64 5.58
C LEU A 27 -6.64 4.46 6.89
N ARG A 28 -5.36 4.85 6.94
CA ARG A 28 -4.58 4.85 8.20
C ARG A 28 -5.22 5.73 9.26
N SER A 29 -5.71 6.90 8.86
CA SER A 29 -6.37 7.86 9.75
C SER A 29 -7.72 7.32 10.25
N ALA A 30 -8.53 6.76 9.34
CA ALA A 30 -9.84 6.18 9.66
C ALA A 30 -9.73 4.96 10.57
N LEU A 31 -8.70 4.14 10.40
CA LEU A 31 -8.45 2.94 11.20
C LEU A 31 -7.59 3.20 12.45
N TYR A 32 -7.23 4.45 12.72
CA TYR A 32 -6.30 4.79 13.79
C TYR A 32 -6.79 4.34 15.17
N SER A 33 -8.09 4.51 15.43
CA SER A 33 -8.75 4.20 16.70
C SER A 33 -9.17 2.74 16.85
N GLU A 34 -8.97 1.90 15.82
CA GLU A 34 -9.33 0.48 15.88
C GLU A 34 -8.33 -0.29 16.74
N PRO A 35 -8.80 -1.04 17.78
CA PRO A 35 -7.92 -1.82 18.64
C PRO A 35 -7.11 -2.87 17.87
N GLU A 36 -7.75 -3.50 16.88
CA GLU A 36 -7.14 -4.47 15.97
C GLU A 36 -7.12 -3.90 14.54
N ARG A 37 -6.15 -3.02 14.28
CA ARG A 37 -5.99 -2.42 12.96
C ARG A 37 -5.08 -3.25 12.04
N PRO A 38 -5.42 -3.40 10.75
CA PRO A 38 -4.55 -4.05 9.79
C PRO A 38 -3.27 -3.23 9.55
N LEU A 39 -2.20 -3.91 9.15
CA LEU A 39 -1.05 -3.25 8.54
C LEU A 39 -1.45 -2.68 7.17
N VAL A 40 -1.37 -1.36 7.00
CA VAL A 40 -1.69 -0.69 5.73
C VAL A 40 -0.42 -0.51 4.90
N VAL A 41 -0.28 -1.33 3.86
CA VAL A 41 0.84 -1.28 2.89
C VAL A 41 0.37 -0.54 1.65
N ASN A 42 1.12 0.46 1.21
CA ASN A 42 0.73 1.29 0.07
C ASN A 42 1.65 1.08 -1.13
N TYR A 43 1.05 0.84 -2.29
CA TYR A 43 1.72 0.85 -3.58
C TYR A 43 1.19 2.01 -4.42
N ILE A 44 2.08 2.87 -4.89
CA ILE A 44 1.73 3.93 -5.83
C ILE A 44 2.03 3.39 -7.24
N ALA A 45 1.00 3.09 -8.00
CA ALA A 45 1.11 2.41 -9.29
C ALA A 45 0.34 3.13 -10.40
N GLY A 46 0.69 2.86 -11.64
CA GLY A 46 0.01 3.45 -12.81
C GLY A 46 0.24 4.95 -12.98
N LEU A 47 1.32 5.50 -12.39
CA LEU A 47 1.75 6.86 -12.64
C LEU A 47 2.15 7.05 -14.11
N ALA A 48 1.86 8.23 -14.66
CA ALA A 48 2.15 8.58 -16.04
C ALA A 48 1.58 7.58 -17.07
N SER A 49 0.34 7.12 -16.85
CA SER A 49 -0.38 6.18 -17.73
C SER A 49 0.35 4.85 -17.93
N ARG A 50 1.17 4.44 -16.97
CA ARG A 50 1.73 3.09 -16.96
C ARG A 50 0.65 2.06 -16.71
N ASP A 51 0.75 0.95 -17.42
CA ASP A 51 -0.12 -0.20 -17.19
C ASP A 51 0.19 -0.85 -15.83
N VAL A 52 -0.86 -1.37 -15.20
CA VAL A 52 -0.78 -2.21 -14.00
C VAL A 52 -1.57 -3.47 -14.31
N ALA A 53 -0.84 -4.54 -14.61
CA ALA A 53 -1.41 -5.80 -15.03
C ALA A 53 -1.86 -6.64 -13.81
N PRO A 54 -2.71 -7.66 -14.02
CA PRO A 54 -3.14 -8.55 -12.94
C PRO A 54 -1.99 -9.18 -12.13
N PHE A 55 -0.86 -9.51 -12.80
CA PHE A 55 0.31 -10.07 -12.12
C PHE A 55 1.00 -9.08 -11.17
N ASP A 56 0.88 -7.77 -11.42
CA ASP A 56 1.44 -6.75 -10.54
C ASP A 56 0.72 -6.73 -9.20
N PHE A 57 -0.61 -6.88 -9.21
CA PHE A 57 -1.40 -6.97 -7.98
C PHE A 57 -1.06 -8.22 -7.17
N ILE A 58 -0.80 -9.35 -7.84
CA ILE A 58 -0.34 -10.58 -7.17
C ILE A 58 1.01 -10.32 -6.49
N ALA A 59 1.98 -9.76 -7.22
CA ALA A 59 3.29 -9.44 -6.67
C ALA A 59 3.24 -8.44 -5.50
N MET A 60 2.34 -7.44 -5.56
CA MET A 60 2.12 -6.50 -4.45
C MET A 60 1.60 -7.20 -3.18
N VAL A 61 0.69 -8.18 -3.32
CA VAL A 61 0.18 -8.95 -2.18
C VAL A 61 1.28 -9.84 -1.61
N ASP A 62 2.00 -10.59 -2.45
CA ASP A 62 3.09 -11.48 -2.01
C ASP A 62 4.18 -10.71 -1.25
N LYS A 63 4.59 -9.54 -1.77
CA LYS A 63 5.53 -8.64 -1.10
C LYS A 63 5.01 -8.12 0.24
N ALA A 64 3.72 -7.77 0.31
CA ALA A 64 3.12 -7.27 1.54
C ALA A 64 3.06 -8.36 2.63
N GLU A 65 2.80 -9.61 2.27
CA GLU A 65 2.86 -10.76 3.18
C GLU A 65 4.28 -11.01 3.70
N GLU A 66 5.28 -10.95 2.82
CA GLU A 66 6.69 -11.10 3.20
C GLU A 66 7.14 -9.99 4.17
N ALA A 67 6.76 -8.74 3.88
CA ALA A 67 7.07 -7.58 4.72
C ALA A 67 6.43 -7.69 6.11
N ALA A 68 5.17 -8.15 6.18
CA ALA A 68 4.47 -8.38 7.44
C ALA A 68 5.15 -9.45 8.29
N GLY A 69 5.69 -10.51 7.68
CA GLY A 69 6.46 -11.55 8.38
C GLY A 69 7.78 -11.05 8.99
N LYS A 70 8.35 -9.96 8.46
CA LYS A 70 9.63 -9.38 8.92
C LYS A 70 9.47 -8.21 9.89
N GLY A 71 8.24 -7.76 10.17
CA GLY A 71 7.98 -6.59 11.02
C GLY A 71 8.47 -5.25 10.42
N MET A 72 8.81 -5.24 9.13
CA MET A 72 9.36 -4.10 8.41
C MET A 72 8.64 -4.01 7.07
N GLY A 73 7.65 -3.13 6.97
CA GLY A 73 7.06 -2.73 5.69
C GLY A 73 7.42 -1.27 5.39
N PRO A 74 7.83 -0.93 4.15
CA PRO A 74 7.97 0.47 3.77
C PRO A 74 6.62 1.18 3.92
N GLU A 75 6.66 2.46 4.31
CA GLU A 75 5.45 3.27 4.46
C GLU A 75 4.65 3.35 3.15
N TYR A 76 5.36 3.35 2.02
CA TYR A 76 4.82 3.10 0.68
C TYR A 76 5.94 2.70 -0.29
N GLU A 77 5.59 2.09 -1.43
CA GLU A 77 6.48 1.81 -2.56
C GLU A 77 5.90 2.44 -3.83
N ILE A 78 6.73 3.14 -4.62
CA ILE A 78 6.34 3.56 -5.97
C ILE A 78 6.63 2.38 -6.91
N TYR A 79 5.58 1.77 -7.43
CA TYR A 79 5.65 0.52 -8.18
C TYR A 79 5.75 0.75 -9.69
N GLY A 80 6.60 -0.04 -10.36
CA GLY A 80 6.70 -0.06 -11.83
C GLY A 80 7.36 1.17 -12.46
N VAL A 81 8.08 1.97 -11.67
CA VAL A 81 8.91 3.07 -12.18
C VAL A 81 10.29 2.56 -12.58
N ARG A 82 10.92 3.23 -13.55
CA ARG A 82 12.30 2.97 -13.96
C ARG A 82 13.21 3.83 -13.08
N GLU A 83 14.26 3.24 -12.52
CA GLU A 83 15.33 3.95 -11.80
C GLU A 83 16.12 4.91 -12.72
#